data_AF-A0ABD6XQY9-F1
#
_entry.id   AF-A0ABD6XQY9-F1
#
_cell.length_a   1.000
_cell.length_b   1.000
_cell.length_c   1.000
_cell.angle_alpha   90.00
_cell.angle_beta   90.00
_cell.angle_gamma   90.00
#
_symmetry.space_group_name_H-M   'P 1'
#
loop_
_entity.id
_entity.type
_entity.pdbx_description
1 polymer ?
#
loop_
_entity_poly.entity_id
_entity_poly.type
_entity_poly.pdbx_seq_one_letter_code
_entity_poly.pdbx_strand_id
1 'polypeptide(L)'
;MTSTMMSTHKAFKALQQAGIDDQQAEAMVEVFTDMQQRQPGGQVGKQLGQIQTKANHIDIRLGQLQAKADQTDDRVSQLRTKVDETNDRVSHLTTKVDETNDRVSHLTSKVDETNDRVSHLTTKIDETNDRVSHLTTRVDETNDRVSYLTTKVEQMDDRLGKLTLKVDQTDSRVSQLSIKVDQIDNRLGQLTIKVDQIDIRLGQLTTKVDQIDGQLGQLTTKVHQIDERLGHVERKTDKLAIRFNQLEAKVDKLDVSLSEMNFRLTSAVDSLRNDVVTLTTDMRWIKRLSILMTTTLLAAVLKDIVM
;
A
#
# COMPACT_ATOMS: atom_id res chain seq x y z
N MET A 1 109.80 85.14 -124.07
CA MET A 1 109.18 86.45 -124.40
C MET A 1 109.49 86.96 -125.81
N THR A 2 110.57 86.51 -126.49
CA THR A 2 110.83 86.83 -127.92
C THR A 2 110.00 86.01 -128.92
N SER A 3 109.53 84.81 -128.54
CA SER A 3 108.82 83.87 -129.45
C SER A 3 107.33 84.21 -129.65
N THR A 4 106.65 84.74 -128.62
CA THR A 4 105.22 85.12 -128.70
C THR A 4 105.01 86.34 -129.60
N MET A 5 105.91 87.34 -129.55
CA MET A 5 105.86 88.49 -130.47
C MET A 5 106.06 88.09 -131.94
N MET A 6 106.85 87.05 -132.22
CA MET A 6 107.04 86.55 -133.59
C MET A 6 105.80 85.79 -134.11
N SER A 7 105.05 85.10 -133.25
CA SER A 7 103.84 84.36 -133.67
C SER A 7 102.62 85.27 -133.79
N THR A 8 102.47 86.27 -132.92
CA THR A 8 101.43 87.29 -133.05
C THR A 8 101.64 88.12 -134.30
N HIS A 9 102.89 88.49 -134.63
CA HIS A 9 103.21 89.21 -135.86
C HIS A 9 102.95 88.38 -137.12
N LYS A 10 103.27 87.07 -137.13
CA LYS A 10 102.91 86.18 -138.25
C LYS A 10 101.41 85.99 -138.40
N ALA A 11 100.68 85.82 -137.29
CA ALA A 11 99.23 85.69 -137.30
C ALA A 11 98.55 86.99 -137.76
N PHE A 12 99.01 88.15 -137.30
CA PHE A 12 98.55 89.47 -137.73
C PHE A 12 98.75 89.68 -139.24
N LYS A 13 99.94 89.32 -139.76
CA LYS A 13 100.26 89.42 -141.19
C LYS A 13 99.46 88.45 -142.07
N ALA A 14 99.15 87.25 -141.55
CA ALA A 14 98.27 86.29 -142.24
C ALA A 14 96.82 86.78 -142.28
N LEU A 15 96.34 87.46 -141.24
CA LEU A 15 95.02 88.07 -141.21
C LEU A 15 94.95 89.27 -142.18
N GLN A 16 95.98 90.11 -142.27
CA GLN A 16 96.09 91.15 -143.31
C GLN A 16 96.03 90.58 -144.74
N GLN A 17 96.74 89.48 -145.01
CA GLN A 17 96.70 88.83 -146.33
C GLN A 17 95.34 88.23 -146.65
N ALA A 18 94.53 87.92 -145.65
CA ALA A 18 93.15 87.46 -145.80
C ALA A 18 92.14 88.61 -146.00
N GLY A 19 92.61 89.86 -146.15
CA GLY A 19 91.76 91.04 -146.35
C GLY A 19 91.04 91.53 -145.09
N ILE A 20 91.47 91.06 -143.92
CA ILE A 20 90.95 91.48 -142.61
C ILE A 20 91.63 92.80 -142.24
N ASP A 21 90.82 93.79 -141.84
CA ASP A 21 91.36 95.09 -141.45
C ASP A 21 92.21 94.99 -140.17
N ASP A 22 93.10 95.96 -139.97
CA ASP A 22 94.09 95.94 -138.89
C ASP A 22 93.45 95.84 -137.49
N GLN A 23 92.28 96.46 -137.26
CA GLN A 23 91.58 96.37 -135.97
C GLN A 23 91.04 94.96 -135.72
N GLN A 24 90.49 94.32 -136.76
CA GLN A 24 90.00 92.95 -136.66
C GLN A 24 91.16 91.96 -136.50
N ALA A 25 92.28 92.17 -137.19
CA ALA A 25 93.47 91.32 -137.08
C ALA A 25 94.10 91.39 -135.67
N GLU A 26 94.15 92.58 -135.06
CA GLU A 26 94.66 92.77 -133.70
C GLU A 26 93.75 92.08 -132.67
N ALA A 27 92.44 92.30 -132.76
CA ALA A 27 91.46 91.69 -131.87
C ALA A 27 91.46 90.15 -131.93
N MET A 28 91.60 89.57 -133.13
CA MET A 28 91.64 88.10 -133.28
C MET A 28 92.92 87.50 -132.69
N VAL A 29 94.06 88.17 -132.87
CA VAL A 29 95.33 87.73 -132.28
C VAL A 29 95.28 87.85 -130.75
N GLU A 30 94.70 88.92 -130.22
CA GLU A 30 94.53 89.13 -128.78
C GLU A 30 93.62 88.06 -128.17
N VAL A 31 92.46 87.77 -128.79
CA VAL A 31 91.52 86.72 -128.36
C VAL A 31 92.16 85.33 -128.41
N PHE A 32 92.93 85.01 -129.45
CA PHE A 32 93.60 83.71 -129.54
C PHE A 32 94.73 83.57 -128.52
N THR A 33 95.42 84.66 -128.22
CA THR A 33 96.47 84.70 -127.20
C THR A 33 95.88 84.56 -125.79
N ASP A 34 94.75 85.22 -125.51
CA ASP A 34 94.01 85.09 -124.24
C ASP A 34 93.46 83.66 -124.07
N MET A 35 92.95 83.03 -125.14
CA MET A 35 92.52 81.63 -125.11
C MET A 35 93.66 80.63 -124.86
N GLN A 36 94.84 80.84 -125.45
CA GLN A 36 96.00 79.97 -125.19
C GLN A 36 96.54 80.11 -123.77
N GLN A 37 96.51 81.32 -123.19
CA GLN A 37 96.94 81.55 -121.80
C GLN A 37 95.99 80.91 -120.78
N ARG A 38 94.70 80.72 -121.12
CA ARG A 38 93.70 80.22 -120.17
C ARG A 38 93.55 78.69 -120.06
N GLN A 39 94.29 77.87 -120.82
CA GLN A 39 94.37 76.38 -120.73
C GLN A 39 93.14 75.66 -120.08
N PRO A 40 91.93 75.78 -120.63
CA PRO A 40 90.71 75.28 -119.98
C PRO A 40 90.67 73.75 -119.77
N GLY A 41 91.37 72.97 -120.61
CA GLY A 41 91.37 71.50 -120.53
C GLY A 41 92.03 70.91 -119.27
N GLY A 42 93.02 71.60 -118.69
CA GLY A 42 93.73 71.11 -117.50
C GLY A 42 92.91 71.20 -116.20
N GLN A 43 92.09 72.25 -116.09
CA GLN A 43 91.16 72.40 -114.95
C GLN A 43 89.96 71.45 -115.06
N VAL A 44 89.42 71.27 -116.27
CA VAL A 44 88.32 70.34 -116.54
C VAL A 44 88.73 68.89 -116.24
N GLY A 45 89.93 68.45 -116.65
CA GLY A 45 90.44 67.12 -116.34
C GLY A 45 90.64 66.86 -114.84
N LYS A 46 91.14 67.85 -114.08
CA LYS A 46 91.27 67.75 -112.62
C LYS A 46 89.92 67.67 -111.93
N GLN A 47 88.94 68.47 -112.36
CA GLN A 47 87.57 68.41 -111.83
C GLN A 47 86.90 67.07 -112.15
N LEU A 48 87.06 66.54 -113.36
CA LEU A 48 86.57 65.21 -113.74
C LEU A 48 87.19 64.11 -112.88
N GLY A 49 88.50 64.15 -112.60
CA GLY A 49 89.14 63.21 -111.68
C GLY A 49 88.62 63.32 -110.24
N GLN A 50 88.34 64.53 -109.76
CA GLN A 50 87.71 64.76 -108.46
C GLN A 50 86.25 64.28 -108.41
N ILE A 51 85.51 64.43 -109.51
CA ILE A 51 84.15 63.91 -109.64
C ILE A 51 84.18 62.37 -109.66
N GLN A 52 85.11 61.75 -110.39
CA GLN A 52 85.24 60.30 -110.46
C GLN A 52 85.59 59.68 -109.10
N THR A 53 86.52 60.29 -108.36
CA THR A 53 86.88 59.83 -107.01
C THR A 53 85.72 60.00 -106.03
N LYS A 54 84.97 61.10 -106.10
CA LYS A 54 83.73 61.29 -105.32
C LYS A 54 82.65 60.29 -105.73
N ALA A 55 82.49 59.99 -107.02
CA ALA A 55 81.53 59.02 -107.52
C ALA A 55 81.85 57.62 -106.99
N ASN A 56 83.11 57.18 -107.07
CA ASN A 56 83.54 55.91 -106.48
C ASN A 56 83.31 55.87 -104.95
N HIS A 57 83.54 56.99 -104.26
CA HIS A 57 83.29 57.07 -102.82
C HIS A 57 81.78 57.02 -102.48
N ILE A 58 80.94 57.60 -103.33
CA ILE A 58 79.49 57.50 -103.24
C ILE A 58 79.05 56.05 -103.45
N ASP A 59 79.58 55.35 -104.46
CA ASP A 59 79.24 53.94 -104.72
C ASP A 59 79.59 53.03 -103.54
N ILE A 60 80.78 53.22 -102.94
CA ILE A 60 81.18 52.48 -101.74
C ILE A 60 80.22 52.77 -100.57
N ARG A 61 79.87 54.04 -100.35
CA ARG A 61 78.93 54.42 -99.29
C ARG A 61 77.52 53.89 -99.55
N LEU A 62 77.08 53.86 -100.80
CA LEU A 62 75.80 53.27 -101.19
C LEU A 62 75.80 51.77 -100.92
N GLY A 63 76.86 51.05 -101.28
CA GLY A 63 77.00 49.63 -100.93
C GLY A 63 76.99 49.38 -99.42
N GLN A 64 77.65 50.22 -98.63
CA GLN A 64 77.62 50.13 -97.17
C GLN A 64 76.24 50.45 -96.56
N LEU A 65 75.54 51.43 -97.13
CA LEU A 65 74.17 51.76 -96.72
C LEU A 65 73.21 50.63 -97.08
N GLN A 66 73.37 50.01 -98.25
CA GLN A 66 72.59 48.85 -98.67
C GLN A 66 72.79 47.68 -97.69
N ALA A 67 74.04 47.32 -97.38
CA ALA A 67 74.32 46.24 -96.43
C ALA A 67 73.74 46.52 -95.02
N LYS A 68 73.74 47.78 -94.58
CA LYS A 68 73.09 48.17 -93.32
C LYS A 68 71.57 48.11 -93.40
N ALA A 69 70.99 48.45 -94.55
CA ALA A 69 69.55 48.31 -94.79
C ALA A 69 69.15 46.84 -94.71
N ASP A 70 69.87 45.95 -95.40
CA ASP A 70 69.63 44.51 -95.38
C ASP A 70 69.77 43.94 -93.95
N GLN A 71 70.81 44.33 -93.21
CA GLN A 71 70.98 43.94 -91.81
C GLN A 71 69.85 44.46 -90.91
N THR A 72 69.32 45.65 -91.20
CA THR A 72 68.19 46.22 -90.46
C THR A 72 66.93 45.44 -90.75
N ASP A 73 66.68 45.07 -92.00
CA ASP A 73 65.55 44.24 -92.41
C ASP A 73 65.58 42.85 -91.76
N ASP A 74 66.76 42.23 -91.66
CA ASP A 74 66.94 40.96 -90.94
C ASP A 74 66.59 41.10 -89.46
N ARG A 75 67.07 42.16 -88.80
CA ARG A 75 66.76 42.44 -87.39
C ARG A 75 65.28 42.73 -87.17
N VAL A 76 64.67 43.49 -88.08
CA VAL A 76 63.22 43.78 -88.05
C VAL A 76 62.43 42.48 -88.20
N SER A 77 62.85 41.59 -89.10
CA SER A 77 62.21 40.29 -89.29
C SER A 77 62.34 39.41 -88.04
N GLN A 78 63.52 39.32 -87.43
CA GLN A 78 63.72 38.59 -86.18
C GLN A 78 62.90 39.17 -85.02
N LEU A 79 62.80 40.49 -84.91
CA LEU A 79 61.98 41.15 -83.90
C LEU A 79 60.49 40.86 -84.12
N ARG A 80 60.02 40.84 -85.36
CA ARG A 80 58.64 40.43 -85.69
C ARG A 80 58.36 39.01 -85.19
N THR A 81 59.24 38.05 -85.50
CA THR A 81 59.09 36.66 -85.02
C THR A 81 59.03 36.58 -83.50
N LYS A 82 59.90 37.31 -82.78
CA LYS A 82 59.88 37.34 -81.30
C LYS A 82 58.63 37.99 -80.73
N VAL A 83 58.10 39.01 -81.40
CA VAL A 83 56.82 39.64 -81.02
C VAL A 83 55.69 38.64 -81.20
N ASP A 84 55.66 37.89 -82.30
CA ASP A 84 54.66 36.85 -82.54
C ASP A 84 54.73 35.74 -81.48
N GLU A 85 55.92 35.21 -81.19
CA GLU A 85 56.12 34.22 -80.12
C GLU A 85 55.69 34.75 -78.74
N THR A 86 55.94 36.03 -78.47
CA THR A 86 55.53 36.67 -77.22
C THR A 86 54.01 36.81 -77.16
N ASN A 87 53.37 37.19 -78.26
CA ASN A 87 51.91 37.28 -78.36
C ASN A 87 51.25 35.91 -78.14
N ASP A 88 51.81 34.84 -78.70
CA ASP A 88 51.32 33.48 -78.48
C ASP A 88 51.43 33.06 -77.01
N ARG A 89 52.56 33.36 -76.37
CA ARG A 89 52.75 33.10 -74.92
C ARG A 89 51.78 33.91 -74.07
N VAL A 90 51.55 35.17 -74.40
CA VAL A 90 50.57 36.02 -73.71
C VAL A 90 49.18 35.45 -73.86
N SER A 91 48.79 35.03 -75.07
CA SER A 91 47.50 34.40 -75.33
C SER A 91 47.30 33.13 -74.49
N HIS A 92 48.31 32.24 -74.46
CA HIS A 92 48.26 31.04 -73.64
C HIS A 92 48.18 31.34 -72.13
N LEU A 93 48.92 32.34 -71.64
CA LEU A 93 48.84 32.76 -70.24
C LEU A 93 47.47 33.33 -69.89
N THR A 94 46.85 34.10 -70.78
CA THR A 94 45.47 34.58 -70.62
C THR A 94 44.51 33.40 -70.46
N THR A 95 44.58 32.38 -71.33
CA THR A 95 43.75 31.17 -71.19
C THR A 95 43.98 30.46 -69.86
N LYS A 96 45.23 30.35 -69.39
CA LYS A 96 45.53 29.73 -68.08
C LYS A 96 45.00 30.53 -66.89
N VAL A 97 45.00 31.85 -67.00
CA VAL A 97 44.38 32.73 -65.99
C VAL A 97 42.87 32.52 -65.97
N ASP A 98 42.22 32.43 -67.13
CA ASP A 98 40.78 32.17 -67.22
C ASP A 98 40.41 30.81 -66.62
N GLU A 99 41.12 29.74 -66.97
CA GLU A 99 40.93 28.41 -66.36
C GLU A 99 41.12 28.43 -64.84
N THR A 100 42.08 29.22 -64.34
CA THR A 100 42.33 29.37 -62.91
C THR A 100 41.19 30.12 -62.22
N ASN A 101 40.68 31.19 -62.84
CA ASN A 101 39.54 31.94 -62.34
C ASN A 101 38.28 31.06 -62.25
N ASP A 102 38.02 30.23 -63.26
CA ASP A 102 36.91 29.28 -63.25
C ASP A 102 37.03 28.27 -62.10
N ARG A 103 38.23 27.75 -61.85
CA ARG A 103 38.50 26.84 -60.73
C ARG A 103 38.31 27.52 -59.38
N VAL A 104 38.75 28.77 -59.23
CA VAL A 104 38.56 29.56 -58.01
C VAL A 104 37.08 29.82 -57.76
N SER A 105 36.31 30.15 -58.80
CA SER A 105 34.87 30.33 -58.72
C SER A 105 34.18 29.05 -58.25
N HIS A 106 34.52 27.90 -58.84
CA HIS A 106 33.97 26.60 -58.45
C HIS A 106 34.30 26.23 -56.99
N LEU A 107 35.53 26.46 -56.54
CA LEU A 107 35.94 26.22 -55.16
C LEU A 107 35.21 27.13 -54.17
N THR A 108 35.00 28.41 -54.53
CA THR A 108 34.20 29.35 -53.75
C THR A 108 32.79 28.80 -53.53
N SER A 109 32.10 28.36 -54.60
CA SER A 109 30.77 27.75 -54.47
C SER A 109 30.76 26.47 -53.61
N LYS A 110 31.82 25.66 -53.66
CA LYS A 110 31.94 24.46 -52.81
C LYS A 110 32.17 24.80 -51.34
N VAL A 111 32.87 25.89 -51.05
CA VAL A 111 33.03 26.40 -49.69
C VAL A 111 31.68 26.90 -49.16
N ASP A 112 30.92 27.63 -49.96
CA ASP A 112 29.58 28.09 -49.58
C ASP A 112 28.62 26.93 -49.27
N GLU A 113 28.58 25.92 -50.15
CA GLU A 113 27.78 24.69 -49.92
C GLU A 113 28.20 23.97 -48.62
N THR A 114 29.50 23.95 -48.32
CA THR A 114 30.01 23.34 -47.09
C THR A 114 29.61 24.15 -45.86
N ASN A 115 29.68 25.49 -45.93
CA ASN A 115 29.24 26.37 -44.85
C ASN A 115 27.75 26.21 -44.54
N ASP A 116 26.91 26.10 -45.58
CA ASP A 116 25.47 25.85 -45.41
C ASP A 116 25.21 24.51 -44.71
N ARG A 117 25.95 23.46 -45.10
CA ARG A 117 25.85 22.14 -44.45
C ARG A 117 26.30 22.17 -42.99
N VAL A 118 27.36 22.90 -42.67
CA VAL A 118 27.85 23.08 -41.29
C VAL A 118 26.81 23.83 -40.45
N SER A 119 26.21 24.89 -41.00
CA SER A 119 25.13 25.63 -40.33
C SER A 119 23.94 24.72 -40.03
N HIS A 120 23.48 23.94 -41.01
CA HIS A 120 22.37 23.00 -40.82
C HIS A 120 22.68 21.90 -39.77
N LEU A 121 23.91 21.37 -39.75
CA LEU A 121 24.33 20.41 -38.75
C LEU A 121 24.37 21.02 -37.35
N THR A 122 24.79 22.28 -37.24
CA THR A 122 24.80 23.01 -35.96
C THR A 122 23.39 23.11 -35.40
N THR A 123 22.41 23.51 -36.22
CA THR A 123 21.00 23.55 -35.80
C THR A 123 20.49 22.18 -35.34
N LYS A 124 20.83 21.09 -36.05
CA LYS A 124 20.41 19.74 -35.65
C LYS A 124 21.06 19.27 -34.34
N ILE A 125 22.29 19.71 -34.06
CA ILE A 125 22.98 19.44 -32.80
C ILE A 125 22.22 20.15 -31.67
N ASP A 126 21.85 21.42 -31.85
CA ASP A 126 21.08 22.18 -30.87
C ASP A 126 19.72 21.54 -30.58
N GLU A 127 18.95 21.17 -31.61
CA GLU A 127 17.68 20.44 -31.46
C GLU A 127 17.85 19.11 -30.71
N THR A 128 18.97 18.41 -30.95
CA THR A 128 19.28 17.14 -30.27
C THR A 128 19.61 17.39 -28.80
N ASN A 129 20.37 18.43 -28.50
CA ASN A 129 20.70 18.82 -27.12
C ASN A 129 19.44 19.18 -26.33
N ASP A 130 18.51 19.93 -26.93
CA ASP A 130 17.23 20.26 -26.30
C ASP A 130 16.40 19.00 -25.99
N ARG A 131 16.34 18.06 -26.94
CA ARG A 131 15.66 16.76 -26.72
C ARG A 131 16.30 15.95 -25.61
N VAL A 132 17.64 15.92 -25.52
CA VAL A 132 18.37 15.23 -24.44
C VAL A 132 18.07 15.87 -23.09
N SER A 133 18.04 17.21 -23.02
CA SER A 133 17.67 17.95 -21.81
C SER A 133 16.26 17.59 -21.34
N HIS A 134 15.27 17.62 -22.24
CA HIS A 134 13.90 17.22 -21.92
C HIS A 134 13.77 15.76 -21.46
N LEU A 135 14.50 14.84 -22.09
CA LEU A 135 14.52 13.44 -21.66
C LEU A 135 15.13 13.28 -20.26
N THR A 136 16.17 14.04 -19.95
CA THR A 136 16.80 14.04 -18.62
C THR A 136 15.79 14.47 -17.56
N THR A 137 15.07 15.57 -17.76
CA THR A 137 14.01 16.02 -16.85
C THR A 137 12.92 14.95 -16.65
N ARG A 138 12.49 14.29 -17.73
CA ARG A 138 11.47 13.23 -17.63
C ARG A 138 11.96 12.01 -16.86
N VAL A 139 13.25 11.67 -16.95
CA VAL A 139 13.87 10.60 -16.17
C VAL A 139 13.86 10.96 -14.69
N ASP A 140 14.23 12.20 -14.34
CA ASP A 140 14.20 12.67 -12.96
C ASP A 140 12.78 12.63 -12.36
N GLU A 141 11.78 13.14 -13.09
CA GLU A 141 10.36 13.05 -12.68
C GLU A 141 9.88 11.60 -12.50
N THR A 142 10.37 10.68 -13.35
CA THR A 142 10.04 9.26 -13.24
C THR A 142 10.69 8.65 -11.99
N ASN A 143 11.94 8.99 -11.70
CA ASN A 143 12.64 8.54 -10.50
C ASN A 143 11.95 9.02 -9.22
N ASP A 144 11.52 10.29 -9.18
CA ASP A 144 10.75 10.84 -8.07
C ASP A 144 9.44 10.08 -7.84
N ARG A 145 8.72 9.76 -8.92
CA ARG A 145 7.49 8.95 -8.86
C ARG A 145 7.75 7.54 -8.35
N VAL A 146 8.84 6.91 -8.77
CA VAL A 146 9.24 5.57 -8.30
C VAL A 146 9.58 5.60 -6.81
N SER A 147 10.30 6.63 -6.35
CA SER A 147 10.63 6.83 -4.93
C SER A 147 9.37 7.01 -4.06
N TYR A 148 8.42 7.83 -4.53
CA TYR A 148 7.13 8.02 -3.85
C TYR A 148 6.32 6.71 -3.77
N LEU A 149 6.25 5.95 -4.87
CA LEU A 149 5.54 4.67 -4.89
C LEU A 149 6.20 3.63 -3.97
N THR A 150 7.53 3.60 -3.92
CA THR A 150 8.29 2.73 -3.02
C THR A 150 7.93 3.01 -1.56
N THR A 151 7.92 4.29 -1.17
CA THR A 151 7.50 4.71 0.18
C THR A 151 6.05 4.30 0.48
N LYS A 152 5.15 4.37 -0.51
CA LYS A 152 3.76 3.93 -0.35
C LYS A 152 3.62 2.42 -0.14
N VAL A 153 4.44 1.62 -0.83
CA VAL A 153 4.48 0.16 -0.67
C VAL A 153 4.96 -0.20 0.74
N GLU A 154 6.03 0.43 1.22
CA GLU A 154 6.54 0.20 2.59
C GLU A 154 5.47 0.53 3.66
N GLN A 155 4.76 1.66 3.50
CA GLN A 155 3.64 2.01 4.39
C GLN A 155 2.49 0.99 4.35
N MET A 156 2.25 0.36 3.20
CA MET A 156 1.23 -0.69 3.06
C MET A 156 1.67 -1.99 3.75
N ASP A 157 2.94 -2.37 3.62
CA ASP A 157 3.50 -3.55 4.29
C ASP A 157 3.44 -3.40 5.82
N ASP A 158 3.79 -2.23 6.36
CA ASP A 158 3.64 -1.93 7.79
C ASP A 158 2.19 -2.06 8.29
N ARG A 159 1.23 -1.60 7.47
CA ARG A 159 -0.21 -1.71 7.80
C ARG A 159 -0.68 -3.15 7.74
N LEU A 160 -0.21 -3.94 6.77
CA LEU A 160 -0.50 -5.36 6.66
C LEU A 160 0.05 -6.12 7.86
N GLY A 161 1.30 -5.87 8.26
CA GLY A 161 1.90 -6.48 9.45
C GLY A 161 1.11 -6.19 10.74
N LYS A 162 0.66 -4.94 10.94
CA LYS A 162 -0.22 -4.57 12.06
C LYS A 162 -1.58 -5.28 12.02
N LEU A 163 -2.14 -5.49 10.83
CA LEU A 163 -3.41 -6.20 10.66
C LEU A 163 -3.26 -7.68 11.00
N THR A 164 -2.20 -8.34 10.54
CA THR A 164 -1.88 -9.74 10.87
C THR A 164 -1.82 -9.95 12.39
N LEU A 165 -1.07 -9.10 13.11
CA LEU A 165 -0.99 -9.19 14.57
C LEU A 165 -2.36 -9.04 15.27
N LYS A 166 -3.25 -8.18 14.75
CA LYS A 166 -4.62 -8.02 15.29
C LYS A 166 -5.49 -9.24 15.03
N VAL A 167 -5.31 -9.90 13.88
CA VAL A 167 -6.00 -11.16 13.57
C VAL A 167 -5.55 -12.25 14.54
N ASP A 168 -4.24 -12.44 14.73
CA ASP A 168 -3.69 -13.42 15.67
C ASP A 168 -4.18 -13.20 17.11
N GLN A 169 -4.25 -11.94 17.54
CA GLN A 169 -4.80 -11.58 18.85
C GLN A 169 -6.30 -11.90 18.96
N THR A 170 -7.05 -11.69 17.88
CA THR A 170 -8.48 -11.99 17.84
C THR A 170 -8.71 -13.50 17.90
N ASP A 171 -7.97 -14.28 17.12
CA ASP A 171 -8.02 -15.74 17.14
C ASP A 171 -7.72 -16.29 18.53
N SER A 172 -6.66 -15.78 19.17
CA SER A 172 -6.33 -16.15 20.55
C SER A 172 -7.48 -15.86 21.53
N ARG A 173 -8.16 -14.71 21.38
CA ARG A 173 -9.33 -14.37 22.21
C ARG A 173 -10.52 -15.29 21.93
N VAL A 174 -10.76 -15.66 20.68
CA VAL A 174 -11.82 -16.60 20.29
C VAL A 174 -11.56 -17.97 20.89
N SER A 175 -10.32 -18.49 20.83
CA SER A 175 -9.97 -19.76 21.46
C SER A 175 -10.19 -19.73 22.98
N GLN A 176 -9.82 -18.65 23.66
CA GLN A 176 -10.07 -18.49 25.10
C GLN A 176 -11.57 -18.43 25.44
N LEU A 177 -12.37 -17.78 24.61
CA LEU A 177 -13.82 -17.77 24.78
C LEU A 177 -14.42 -19.17 24.57
N SER A 178 -13.93 -19.93 23.59
CA SER A 178 -14.36 -21.32 23.36
C SER A 178 -14.13 -22.18 24.61
N ILE A 179 -12.94 -22.10 25.22
CA ILE A 179 -12.61 -22.82 26.45
C ILE A 179 -13.57 -22.44 27.59
N LYS A 180 -13.91 -21.16 27.72
CA LYS A 180 -14.86 -20.69 28.75
C LYS A 180 -16.28 -21.20 28.51
N VAL A 181 -16.72 -21.30 27.26
CA VAL A 181 -18.02 -21.89 26.90
C VAL A 181 -18.05 -23.36 27.30
N ASP A 182 -17.02 -24.14 26.96
CA ASP A 182 -16.93 -25.55 27.34
C ASP A 182 -16.96 -25.74 28.87
N GLN A 183 -16.31 -24.84 29.61
CA GLN A 183 -16.37 -24.86 31.09
C GLN A 183 -17.78 -24.55 31.63
N ILE A 184 -18.50 -23.63 31.01
CA ILE A 184 -19.89 -23.31 31.38
C ILE A 184 -20.79 -24.51 31.10
N ASP A 185 -20.66 -25.14 29.94
CA ASP A 185 -21.44 -26.32 29.56
C ASP A 185 -21.22 -27.49 30.54
N ASN A 186 -19.96 -27.74 30.93
CA ASN A 186 -19.65 -28.73 31.95
C ASN A 186 -20.31 -28.41 33.31
N ARG A 187 -20.28 -27.15 33.74
CA ARG A 187 -20.92 -26.71 34.99
C ARG A 187 -22.44 -26.84 34.93
N LEU A 188 -23.05 -26.52 33.79
CA LEU A 188 -24.48 -26.70 33.56
C LEU A 188 -24.85 -28.18 33.62
N GLY A 189 -24.09 -29.07 32.96
CA GLY A 189 -24.29 -30.51 33.05
C GLY A 189 -24.24 -31.04 34.49
N GLN A 190 -23.29 -30.58 35.30
CA GLN A 190 -23.23 -30.93 36.73
C GLN A 190 -24.43 -30.41 37.53
N LEU A 191 -24.92 -29.20 37.21
CA LEU A 191 -26.09 -28.64 37.87
C LEU A 191 -27.36 -29.43 37.53
N THR A 192 -27.53 -29.83 36.27
CA THR A 192 -28.63 -30.69 35.83
C THR A 192 -28.66 -31.99 36.64
N ILE A 193 -27.52 -32.68 36.77
CA ILE A 193 -27.43 -33.91 37.58
C ILE A 193 -27.82 -33.67 39.05
N LYS A 194 -27.42 -32.53 39.64
CA LYS A 194 -27.81 -32.19 41.01
C LYS A 194 -29.31 -31.92 41.15
N VAL A 195 -29.94 -31.30 40.16
CA VAL A 195 -31.40 -31.08 40.13
C VAL A 195 -32.12 -32.44 40.05
N ASP A 196 -31.70 -33.33 39.15
CA ASP A 196 -32.28 -34.68 39.04
C ASP A 196 -32.18 -35.46 40.37
N GLN A 197 -31.05 -35.33 41.07
CA GLN A 197 -30.87 -35.93 42.40
C GLN A 197 -31.80 -35.34 43.45
N ILE A 198 -32.05 -34.02 43.41
CA ILE A 198 -33.01 -33.37 44.30
C ILE A 198 -34.41 -33.89 44.02
N ASP A 199 -34.81 -34.00 42.75
CA ASP A 199 -36.13 -34.51 42.35
C ASP A 199 -36.36 -35.95 42.85
N ILE A 200 -35.36 -36.82 42.73
CA ILE A 200 -35.42 -38.18 43.28
C ILE A 200 -35.61 -38.16 44.80
N ARG A 201 -34.86 -37.31 45.51
CA ARG A 201 -34.98 -37.19 46.99
C ARG A 201 -36.32 -36.62 47.42
N LEU A 202 -36.87 -35.66 46.67
CA LEU A 202 -38.21 -35.13 46.90
C LEU A 202 -39.26 -36.22 46.70
N GLY A 203 -39.17 -37.02 45.62
CA GLY A 203 -40.05 -38.16 45.41
C GLY A 203 -40.02 -39.16 46.57
N GLN A 204 -38.83 -39.50 47.07
CA GLN A 204 -38.67 -40.37 48.25
C GLN A 204 -39.30 -39.76 49.52
N LEU A 205 -39.17 -38.45 49.71
CA LEU A 205 -39.78 -37.76 50.85
C LEU A 205 -41.31 -37.79 50.76
N THR A 206 -41.88 -37.54 49.58
CA THR A 206 -43.33 -37.65 49.34
C THR A 206 -43.84 -39.03 49.73
N THR A 207 -43.19 -40.11 49.28
CA THR A 207 -43.59 -41.48 49.66
C THR A 207 -43.52 -41.72 51.18
N LYS A 208 -42.53 -41.15 51.88
CA LYS A 208 -42.45 -41.25 53.34
C LYS A 208 -43.58 -40.51 54.04
N VAL A 209 -43.98 -39.34 53.53
CA VAL A 209 -45.13 -38.58 54.05
C VAL A 209 -46.41 -39.39 53.86
N ASP A 210 -46.64 -39.95 52.67
CA ASP A 210 -47.81 -40.81 52.40
C ASP A 210 -47.89 -42.01 53.37
N GLN A 211 -46.73 -42.62 53.68
CA GLN A 211 -46.64 -43.71 54.66
C GLN A 211 -47.01 -43.26 56.06
N ILE A 212 -46.53 -42.10 56.51
CA ILE A 212 -46.86 -41.52 57.81
C ILE A 212 -48.36 -41.21 57.87
N ASP A 213 -48.93 -40.61 56.83
CA ASP A 213 -50.37 -40.32 56.75
C ASP A 213 -51.20 -41.60 56.85
N GLY A 214 -50.78 -42.67 56.18
CA GLY A 214 -51.40 -43.99 56.30
C GLY A 214 -51.33 -44.57 57.72
N GLN A 215 -50.17 -44.46 58.39
CA GLN A 215 -50.01 -44.88 59.78
C GLN A 215 -50.88 -44.06 60.74
N LEU A 216 -50.96 -42.74 60.54
CA LEU A 216 -51.79 -41.85 61.34
C LEU A 216 -53.28 -42.18 61.16
N GLY A 217 -53.71 -42.49 59.94
CA GLY A 217 -55.06 -42.99 59.66
C GLY A 217 -55.39 -44.27 60.45
N GLN A 218 -54.48 -45.25 60.46
CA GLN A 218 -54.65 -46.48 61.25
C GLN A 218 -54.71 -46.21 62.76
N LEU A 219 -53.86 -45.32 63.28
CA LEU A 219 -53.88 -44.92 64.68
C LEU A 219 -55.21 -44.25 65.04
N THR A 220 -55.71 -43.38 64.17
CA THR A 220 -57.01 -42.72 64.33
C THR A 220 -58.13 -43.75 64.47
N THR A 221 -58.15 -44.78 63.62
CA THR A 221 -59.13 -45.88 63.73
C THR A 221 -59.01 -46.64 65.06
N LYS A 222 -57.78 -46.93 65.51
CA LYS A 222 -57.56 -47.62 66.80
C LYS A 222 -58.05 -46.78 67.99
N VAL A 223 -57.86 -45.46 67.97
CA VAL A 223 -58.38 -44.56 69.00
C VAL A 223 -59.91 -44.61 69.05
N HIS A 224 -60.58 -44.52 67.89
CA HIS A 224 -62.05 -44.66 67.83
C HIS A 224 -62.53 -45.99 68.41
N GLN A 225 -61.84 -47.09 68.11
CA GLN A 225 -62.16 -48.41 68.69
C GLN A 225 -61.97 -48.45 70.22
N ILE A 226 -60.94 -47.78 70.74
CA ILE A 226 -60.72 -47.65 72.19
C ILE A 226 -61.87 -46.84 72.82
N ASP A 227 -62.27 -45.73 72.20
CA ASP A 227 -63.38 -44.90 72.67
C ASP A 227 -64.70 -45.70 72.73
N GLU A 228 -65.01 -46.49 71.69
CA GLU A 228 -66.19 -47.37 71.69
C GLU A 228 -66.15 -48.42 72.82
N ARG A 229 -64.97 -49.02 73.04
CA ARG A 229 -64.76 -49.99 74.12
C ARG A 229 -64.88 -49.33 75.49
N LEU A 230 -64.35 -48.12 75.66
CA LEU A 230 -64.46 -47.35 76.89
C LEU A 230 -65.93 -47.05 77.19
N GLY A 231 -66.69 -46.56 76.20
CA GLY A 231 -68.13 -46.34 76.34
C GLY A 231 -68.93 -47.62 76.60
N HIS A 232 -68.45 -48.81 76.21
CA HIS A 232 -69.03 -50.08 76.63
C HIS A 232 -68.73 -50.41 78.10
N VAL A 233 -67.51 -50.12 78.58
CA VAL A 233 -67.10 -50.32 79.98
C VAL A 233 -67.84 -49.37 80.92
N GLU A 234 -68.00 -48.09 80.55
CA GLU A 234 -68.79 -47.11 81.32
C GLU A 234 -70.21 -47.61 81.53
N ARG A 235 -70.90 -48.03 80.45
CA ARG A 235 -72.26 -48.62 80.55
C ARG A 235 -72.34 -49.87 81.41
N LYS A 236 -71.30 -50.73 81.43
CA LYS A 236 -71.24 -51.88 82.33
C LYS A 236 -71.08 -51.45 83.78
N THR A 237 -70.27 -50.44 84.03
CA THR A 237 -70.05 -49.85 85.36
C THR A 237 -71.34 -49.24 85.89
N ASP A 238 -72.07 -48.49 85.08
CA ASP A 238 -73.39 -47.94 85.44
C ASP A 238 -74.39 -49.04 85.82
N LYS A 239 -74.45 -50.11 85.01
CA LYS A 239 -75.31 -51.27 85.30
C LYS A 239 -74.92 -51.95 86.62
N LEU A 240 -73.62 -52.07 86.89
CA LEU A 240 -73.14 -52.65 88.14
C LEU A 240 -73.48 -51.77 89.34
N ALA A 241 -73.34 -50.44 89.21
CA ALA A 241 -73.75 -49.47 90.22
C ALA A 241 -75.25 -49.59 90.55
N ILE A 242 -76.11 -49.70 89.53
CA ILE A 242 -77.56 -49.93 89.73
C ILE A 242 -77.80 -51.25 90.48
N ARG A 243 -77.13 -52.35 90.09
CA ARG A 243 -77.27 -53.64 90.78
C ARG A 243 -76.77 -53.59 92.22
N PHE A 244 -75.71 -52.83 92.49
CA PHE A 244 -75.17 -52.64 93.82
C PHE A 244 -76.20 -51.92 94.71
N ASN A 245 -76.77 -50.80 94.26
CA ASN A 245 -77.82 -50.08 94.98
C ASN A 245 -79.05 -50.98 95.23
N GLN A 246 -79.41 -51.85 94.27
CA GLN A 246 -80.47 -52.84 94.47
C GLN A 246 -80.13 -53.90 95.52
N LEU A 247 -78.86 -54.30 95.61
CA LEU A 247 -78.40 -55.27 96.60
C LEU A 247 -78.35 -54.63 97.99
N GLU A 248 -77.86 -53.40 98.10
CA GLU A 248 -77.88 -52.59 99.32
C GLU A 248 -79.30 -52.48 99.88
N ALA A 249 -80.28 -52.09 99.04
CA ALA A 249 -81.68 -52.05 99.43
C ALA A 249 -82.26 -53.42 99.88
N LYS A 250 -81.77 -54.53 99.30
CA LYS A 250 -82.15 -55.88 99.74
C LYS A 250 -81.53 -56.22 101.11
N VAL A 251 -80.29 -55.80 101.36
CA VAL A 251 -79.62 -55.96 102.66
C VAL A 251 -80.37 -55.18 103.73
N ASP A 252 -80.74 -53.92 103.47
CA ASP A 252 -81.53 -53.11 104.39
C ASP A 252 -82.87 -53.80 104.73
N LYS A 253 -83.56 -54.35 103.72
CA LYS A 253 -84.82 -55.08 103.93
C LYS A 253 -84.62 -56.35 104.77
N LEU A 254 -83.51 -57.07 104.57
CA LEU A 254 -83.17 -58.23 105.38
C LEU A 254 -82.89 -57.84 106.83
N ASP A 255 -82.17 -56.74 107.06
CA ASP A 255 -81.85 -56.22 108.38
C ASP A 255 -83.11 -55.84 109.19
N VAL A 256 -84.07 -55.16 108.52
CA VAL A 256 -85.41 -54.90 109.09
C VAL A 256 -86.14 -56.19 109.42
N SER A 257 -86.14 -57.17 108.50
CA SER A 257 -86.83 -58.45 108.71
C SER A 257 -86.23 -59.24 109.87
N LEU A 258 -84.91 -59.18 110.06
CA LEU A 258 -84.19 -59.86 111.13
C LEU A 258 -84.42 -59.18 112.48
N SER A 259 -84.48 -57.84 112.51
CA SER A 259 -84.89 -57.06 113.69
C SER A 259 -86.32 -57.40 114.13
N GLU A 260 -87.26 -57.46 113.19
CA GLU A 260 -88.65 -57.88 113.44
C GLU A 260 -88.70 -59.31 114.01
N MET A 261 -87.95 -60.25 113.43
CA MET A 261 -87.86 -61.62 113.93
C MET A 261 -87.27 -61.68 115.33
N ASN A 262 -86.20 -60.92 115.60
CA ASN A 262 -85.56 -60.87 116.91
C ASN A 262 -86.49 -60.27 117.99
N PHE A 263 -87.28 -59.25 117.63
CA PHE A 263 -88.33 -58.70 118.50
C PHE A 263 -89.41 -59.74 118.81
N ARG A 264 -89.90 -60.47 117.80
CA ARG A 264 -90.85 -61.58 117.99
C ARG A 264 -90.29 -62.68 118.88
N LEU A 265 -89.02 -63.06 118.67
CA LEU A 265 -88.36 -64.09 119.48
C LEU A 265 -88.20 -63.64 120.92
N THR A 266 -87.77 -62.39 121.16
CA THR A 266 -87.65 -61.81 122.50
C THR A 266 -89.01 -61.80 123.20
N SER A 267 -90.06 -61.36 122.50
CA SER A 267 -91.43 -61.35 123.01
C SER A 267 -91.91 -62.76 123.36
N ALA A 268 -91.61 -63.76 122.52
CA ALA A 268 -91.94 -65.16 122.77
C ALA A 268 -91.17 -65.72 123.98
N VAL A 269 -89.88 -65.40 124.13
CA VAL A 269 -89.06 -65.79 125.28
C VAL A 269 -89.58 -65.15 126.57
N ASP A 270 -89.96 -63.87 126.55
CA ASP A 270 -90.55 -63.18 127.70
C ASP A 270 -91.91 -63.78 128.09
N SER A 271 -92.74 -64.14 127.09
CA SER A 271 -93.98 -64.88 127.34
C SER A 271 -93.71 -66.22 128.01
N LEU A 272 -92.77 -67.01 127.47
CA LEU A 272 -92.41 -68.31 128.02
C LEU A 272 -91.83 -68.18 129.44
N ARG A 273 -91.03 -67.14 129.68
CA ARG A 273 -90.51 -66.81 131.00
C ARG A 273 -91.63 -66.51 131.98
N ASN A 274 -92.64 -65.73 131.57
CA ASN A 274 -93.82 -65.46 132.38
C ASN A 274 -94.62 -66.75 132.65
N ASP A 275 -94.82 -67.60 131.63
CA ASP A 275 -95.50 -68.89 131.79
C ASP A 275 -94.77 -69.78 132.82
N VAL A 276 -93.44 -69.88 132.74
CA VAL A 276 -92.61 -70.64 133.70
C VAL A 276 -92.69 -70.05 135.12
N VAL A 277 -92.70 -68.72 135.27
CA VAL A 277 -92.88 -68.07 136.59
C VAL A 277 -94.26 -68.41 137.18
N THR A 278 -95.30 -68.37 136.35
CA THR A 278 -96.67 -68.70 136.75
C THR A 278 -96.74 -70.17 137.18
N LEU A 279 -96.18 -71.09 136.38
CA LEU A 279 -96.10 -72.51 136.70
C LEU A 279 -95.30 -72.79 137.99
N THR A 280 -94.23 -72.05 138.21
CA THR A 280 -93.42 -72.15 139.45
C THR A 280 -94.24 -71.71 140.66
N THR A 281 -95.07 -70.68 140.50
CA THR A 281 -95.98 -70.19 141.53
C THR A 281 -97.09 -71.21 141.80
N ASP A 282 -97.69 -71.78 140.77
CA ASP A 282 -98.67 -72.86 140.88
C ASP A 282 -98.07 -74.09 141.56
N MET A 283 -96.83 -74.47 141.20
CA MET A 283 -96.10 -75.58 141.84
C MET A 283 -95.86 -75.30 143.34
N ARG A 284 -95.58 -74.05 143.73
CA ARG A 284 -95.49 -73.65 145.14
C ARG A 284 -96.85 -73.76 145.85
N TRP A 285 -97.93 -73.34 145.19
CA TRP A 285 -99.29 -73.52 145.70
C TRP A 285 -99.62 -74.99 145.90
N ILE A 286 -99.35 -75.85 144.91
CA ILE A 286 -99.55 -77.30 144.99
C ILE A 286 -98.69 -77.92 146.10
N LYS A 287 -97.41 -77.55 146.23
CA LYS A 287 -96.55 -78.03 147.33
C LYS A 287 -97.11 -77.63 148.70
N ARG A 288 -97.56 -76.39 148.85
CA ARG A 288 -98.22 -75.93 150.09
C ARG A 288 -99.52 -76.71 150.35
N LEU A 289 -100.34 -76.93 149.33
CA LEU A 289 -101.58 -77.71 149.41
C LEU A 289 -101.30 -79.17 149.83
N SER A 290 -100.25 -79.78 149.26
CA SER A 290 -99.82 -81.15 149.56
C SER A 290 -99.26 -81.29 150.98
N ILE A 291 -98.48 -80.32 151.45
CA ILE A 291 -98.05 -80.25 152.87
C ILE A 291 -99.27 -80.14 153.78
N LEU A 292 -100.24 -79.27 153.44
CA LEU A 292 -101.48 -79.14 154.21
C LEU A 292 -102.22 -80.49 154.29
N MET A 293 -102.43 -81.14 153.15
CA MET A 293 -103.12 -82.45 153.02
C MET A 293 -102.42 -83.56 153.80
N THR A 294 -101.08 -83.62 153.77
CA THR A 294 -100.32 -84.63 154.51
C THR A 294 -100.35 -84.38 156.02
N THR A 295 -100.31 -83.12 156.46
CA THR A 295 -100.49 -82.80 157.89
C THR A 295 -101.90 -83.10 158.41
N THR A 296 -102.96 -82.90 157.63
CA THR A 296 -104.33 -83.29 158.01
C THR A 296 -104.52 -84.81 158.05
N LEU A 297 -103.95 -85.56 157.10
CA LEU A 297 -103.96 -87.03 157.13
C LEU A 297 -103.23 -87.58 158.37
N LEU A 298 -102.08 -87.01 158.73
CA LEU A 298 -101.32 -87.41 159.93
C LEU A 298 -102.08 -87.12 161.23
N ALA A 299 -102.80 -85.99 161.28
CA ALA A 299 -103.69 -85.65 162.40
C ALA A 299 -104.90 -86.59 162.51
N ALA A 300 -105.42 -87.09 161.39
CA ALA A 300 -106.52 -88.07 161.38
C ALA A 300 -106.07 -89.46 161.86
N VAL A 301 -104.91 -89.94 161.42
CA VAL A 301 -104.36 -91.26 161.83
C VAL A 301 -103.97 -91.28 163.31
N LEU A 302 -103.46 -90.17 163.86
CA LEU A 302 -103.16 -90.10 165.30
C LEU A 302 -104.43 -90.21 166.17
N LYS A 303 -105.58 -89.77 165.63
CA LYS A 303 -106.87 -89.76 166.33
C LYS A 303 -107.46 -91.17 166.47
N ASP A 304 -107.19 -92.07 165.52
CA ASP A 304 -107.68 -93.45 165.52
C ASP A 304 -106.80 -94.43 166.34
N ILE A 305 -105.68 -93.98 166.91
CA ILE A 305 -104.78 -94.82 167.75
C ILE A 305 -105.04 -94.60 169.27
N VAL A 306 -105.87 -93.63 169.65
CA VAL A 306 -106.13 -93.25 171.06
C VAL A 306 -107.53 -93.63 171.56
N MET A 307 -108.31 -94.43 170.82
CA MET A 307 -109.61 -94.97 171.26
C MET A 307 -109.88 -96.36 170.68
#